data_AF-A0A2J8P4R0-F1
#
_entry.id   AF-A0A2J8P4R0-F1
#
_cell.length_a   1.000
_cell.length_b   1.000
_cell.length_c   1.000
_cell.angle_alpha   90.00
_cell.angle_beta   90.00
_cell.angle_gamma   90.00
#
_symmetry.space_group_name_H-M   'P 1'
#
loop_
_entity.id
_entity.type
_entity.pdbx_description
1 polymer ?
#
loop_
_entity_poly.entity_id
_entity_poly.type
_entity_poly.pdbx_seq_one_letter_code
_entity_poly.pdbx_strand_id
1 'polypeptide(L)' 'ILNLYAEENAIEDTIFYLGEALRRGVIDLDVFLKHVRLLSRKQFQLRALMQKARKTAGLSDLY' A
#
# COMPACT_ATOMS: atom_id res chain seq x y z
N ILE A 1 -5.14 -13.91 5.75
CA ILE A 1 -5.25 -12.54 6.32
C ILE A 1 -3.86 -11.97 6.59
N LEU A 2 -3.00 -12.61 7.41
CA LEU A 2 -1.67 -12.08 7.78
C LEU A 2 -0.86 -11.50 6.60
N ASN A 3 -0.67 -12.27 5.51
CA ASN A 3 0.11 -11.83 4.35
C ASN A 3 -0.45 -10.56 3.68
N LEU A 4 -1.78 -10.39 3.64
CA LEU A 4 -2.41 -9.20 3.06
C LEU A 4 -2.11 -7.96 3.91
N TYR A 5 -2.07 -8.13 5.25
CA TYR A 5 -1.76 -7.05 6.17
C TYR A 5 -0.27 -6.68 6.08
N ALA A 6 0.63 -7.68 6.06
CA ALA A 6 2.06 -7.46 5.87
C ALA A 6 2.39 -6.77 4.54
N GLU A 7 1.74 -7.18 3.44
CA GLU A 7 1.93 -6.59 2.11
C GLU A 7 1.36 -5.16 2.02
N GLU A 8 0.29 -4.86 2.76
CA GLU A 8 -0.31 -3.53 2.80
C GLU A 8 0.54 -2.53 3.61
N ASN A 9 1.08 -2.93 4.76
CA ASN A 9 2.04 -2.11 5.52
C ASN A 9 3.34 -1.88 4.73
N ALA A 10 3.87 -2.92 4.06
CA ALA A 10 5.07 -2.79 3.24
C ALA A 10 4.92 -1.81 2.05
N ILE A 11 3.68 -1.57 1.59
CA ILE A 11 3.40 -0.51 0.61
C ILE A 11 3.55 0.88 1.22
N GLU A 12 3.11 1.10 2.46
CA GLU A 12 3.29 2.39 3.15
C GLU A 12 4.78 2.72 3.35
N ASP A 13 5.57 1.74 3.80
CA ASP A 13 7.04 1.86 3.88
C ASP A 13 7.67 2.18 2.52
N THR A 14 7.24 1.48 1.46
CA THR A 14 7.76 1.71 0.10
C THR A 14 7.44 3.11 -0.40
N ILE A 15 6.22 3.62 -0.17
CA ILE A 15 5.83 4.99 -0.55
C ILE A 15 6.64 6.03 0.24
N PHE A 16 6.89 5.79 1.54
CA PHE A 16 7.74 6.66 2.36
C PHE A 16 9.17 6.77 1.80
N TYR A 17 9.81 5.63 1.50
CA TYR A 17 11.17 5.61 0.97
C TYR A 17 11.27 6.12 -0.48
N LEU A 18 10.23 5.95 -1.31
CA LEU A 18 10.14 6.63 -2.61
C LEU A 18 10.07 8.16 -2.44
N GLY A 19 9.37 8.66 -1.41
CA GLY A 19 9.35 10.07 -1.07
C GLY A 19 10.71 10.59 -0.61
N GLU A 20 11.45 9.82 0.18
CA GLU A 20 12.85 10.12 0.53
C GLU A 20 13.77 10.15 -0.71
N ALA A 21 13.63 9.18 -1.61
CA ALA A 21 14.42 9.12 -2.84
C ALA A 21 14.19 10.34 -3.73
N LEU A 22 12.93 10.78 -3.88
CA LEU A 22 12.59 12.02 -4.60
C LEU A 22 13.18 13.25 -3.88
N ARG A 23 13.02 13.36 -2.55
CA ARG A 23 13.59 14.46 -1.73
C ARG A 23 15.12 14.56 -1.81
N ARG A 24 15.80 13.47 -2.15
CA ARG A 24 17.27 13.38 -2.30
C ARG A 24 17.75 13.48 -3.76
N GLY A 25 16.84 13.65 -4.73
CA GLY A 25 17.18 13.68 -6.16
C GLY A 25 17.66 12.35 -6.74
N VAL A 26 17.35 11.22 -6.09
CA VAL A 26 17.71 9.87 -6.55
C VAL A 26 16.77 9.37 -7.66
N ILE A 27 15.53 9.88 -7.68
CA ILE A 27 14.52 9.60 -8.70
C ILE A 27 13.81 10.88 -9.13
N ASP A 28 13.36 10.93 -10.38
CA ASP A 28 12.56 12.03 -10.91
C ASP A 28 11.10 11.99 -10.42
N LEU A 29 10.42 13.15 -10.52
CA LEU A 29 9.01 13.29 -10.14
C LEU A 29 8.09 12.34 -10.93
N ASP A 30 8.33 12.13 -12.24
CA ASP A 30 7.52 11.19 -13.04
C ASP A 30 7.65 9.74 -12.54
N VAL A 31 8.89 9.32 -12.24
CA VAL A 31 9.18 8.00 -11.66
C VAL A 31 8.46 7.83 -10.32
N PHE A 32 8.57 8.81 -9.43
CA PHE A 32 7.85 8.82 -8.15
C PHE A 32 6.34 8.70 -8.32
N LEU A 33 5.72 9.57 -9.14
CA LEU A 33 4.27 9.59 -9.35
C LEU A 33 3.76 8.28 -9.97
N LYS A 34 4.49 7.72 -10.93
CA LYS A 34 4.18 6.43 -11.56
C LYS A 34 4.17 5.29 -10.54
N HIS A 35 5.20 5.19 -9.69
CA HIS A 35 5.29 4.15 -8.67
C HIS A 35 4.27 4.33 -7.55
N VAL A 36 4.10 5.53 -7.00
CA VAL A 36 3.09 5.80 -5.96
C VAL A 36 1.68 5.48 -6.46
N ARG A 37 1.30 5.93 -7.66
CA ARG A 37 -0.02 5.63 -8.23
C ARG A 37 -0.29 4.13 -8.40
N LEU A 38 0.73 3.34 -8.77
CA LEU A 38 0.63 1.89 -8.86
C LEU A 38 0.47 1.25 -7.48
N LEU A 39 1.29 1.68 -6.51
CA LEU A 39 1.30 1.17 -5.14
C LEU A 39 0.00 1.49 -4.41
N SER A 40 -0.52 2.72 -4.46
CA SER A 40 -1.79 3.09 -3.85
C SER A 40 -2.98 2.32 -4.44
N ARG A 41 -2.96 2.01 -5.75
CA ARG A 41 -3.99 1.14 -6.36
C ARG A 41 -3.95 -0.27 -5.78
N LYS A 42 -2.75 -0.83 -5.57
CA LYS A 42 -2.56 -2.15 -4.95
C LYS A 42 -2.98 -2.13 -3.47
N GLN A 43 -2.63 -1.09 -2.74
CA GLN A 43 -3.03 -0.86 -1.35
C GLN A 43 -4.55 -0.89 -1.19
N PHE A 44 -5.27 -0.14 -2.04
CA PHE A 44 -6.74 -0.15 -2.06
C PHE A 44 -7.32 -1.56 -2.28
N GLN A 45 -6.75 -2.33 -3.22
CA GLN A 45 -7.19 -3.71 -3.48
C GLN A 45 -6.91 -4.64 -2.29
N LEU A 46 -5.78 -4.49 -1.60
CA LEU A 46 -5.45 -5.25 -0.40
C LEU A 46 -6.40 -4.92 0.76
N ARG A 47 -6.68 -3.64 1.01
CA ARG A 47 -7.65 -3.20 2.04
C ARG A 47 -9.04 -3.76 1.78
N ALA A 48 -9.55 -3.64 0.54
CA ALA A 48 -10.85 -4.20 0.16
C ALA A 48 -10.90 -5.73 0.28
N LEU A 49 -9.83 -6.43 -0.07
CA LEU A 49 -9.73 -7.89 0.08
C LEU A 49 -9.65 -8.31 1.56
N MET A 50 -8.96 -7.55 2.41
CA MET A 50 -8.93 -7.78 3.86
C MET A 50 -10.31 -7.60 4.50
N GLN A 51 -11.03 -6.51 4.18
CA GLN A 51 -12.41 -6.30 4.66
C GLN A 51 -13.32 -7.46 4.23
N LYS A 52 -13.29 -7.85 2.95
CA LYS A 52 -14.04 -9.01 2.45
C LYS A 52 -13.71 -10.30 3.22
N ALA A 53 -12.42 -10.59 3.41
CA ALA A 53 -11.98 -11.80 4.13
C ALA A 53 -12.38 -11.80 5.61
N ARG A 54 -12.31 -10.64 6.28
CA ARG A 54 -12.74 -10.47 7.69
C ARG A 54 -14.24 -10.68 7.83
N LYS A 55 -15.05 -10.04 6.97
CA LYS A 55 -16.51 -10.22 6.92
C LYS A 55 -16.91 -11.68 6.70
N THR A 56 -16.24 -12.40 5.79
CA THR A 56 -16.48 -13.84 5.58
C THR A 56 -16.09 -14.69 6.79
N ALA A 57 -15.08 -14.28 7.55
CA ALA A 57 -14.64 -14.96 8.78
C ALA A 57 -15.43 -14.57 10.05
N GLY A 58 -16.46 -13.72 9.94
CA GLY A 58 -17.21 -13.20 11.10
C GLY A 58 -16.42 -12.24 12.00
N LEU A 59 -15.30 -11.70 11.49
CA LEU A 59 -14.47 -10.73 12.20
C LEU A 59 -15.00 -9.31 11.96
N SER A 60 -14.84 -8.42 12.94
CA SER A 60 -15.16 -7.00 12.78
C SER A 60 -14.41 -6.38 11.60
N ASP A 61 -14.96 -5.34 10.97
CA ASP A 61 -14.19 -4.57 10.00
C ASP A 61 -12.99 -3.87 10.66
N LEU A 62 -12.01 -3.52 9.81
CA LEU A 62 -10.95 -2.58 10.13
C LEU A 62 -11.32 -1.28 9.41
N TYR A 63 -11.38 -0.19 10.19
CA TYR A 63 -11.84 1.16 9.85
C TYR A 63 -13.37 1.29 9.70
#